data_AF-A0A7C5RHB9-F1
#
_entry.id   AF-A0A7C5RHB9-F1
#
_cell.length_a   1.000
_cell.length_b   1.000
_cell.length_c   1.000
_cell.angle_alpha   90.00
_cell.angle_beta   90.00
_cell.angle_gamma   90.00
#
_symmetry.space_group_name_H-M   'P 1'
#
loop_
_entity.id
_entity.type
_entity.pdbx_description
1 polymer ?
#
loop_
_entity_poly.entity_id
_entity_poly.type
_entity_poly.pdbx_seq_one_letter_code
_entity_poly.pdbx_strand_id
1 'polypeptide(L)'
;MKNQKKIELLDCIFIVVGSMIGSGIFIIPSLIAAKIPNPIIVILIWILAGIITILGAINYSELASMFSGKGGQYLYLKETYGKLIGFLFVWSSFFIIQAGTIAAVAIAMAKYIGTFFPIISEQNTIINFGININTAQIIAILSIIALTIINIIGLKWGTIVQNIFTISKVLVILILVLS
;
A
#
# COMPACT_ATOMS: atom_id res chain seq x y z
N MET A 1 33.62 -13.21 12.22
CA MET A 1 32.21 -13.35 11.78
C MET A 1 31.57 -11.98 11.85
N LYS A 2 31.07 -11.47 10.72
CA LYS A 2 30.58 -10.08 10.57
C LYS A 2 29.36 -9.89 11.48
N ASN A 3 29.42 -8.93 12.42
CA ASN A 3 28.33 -8.53 13.31
C ASN A 3 27.05 -8.29 12.48
N GLN A 4 26.14 -9.24 12.45
CA GLN A 4 24.78 -9.01 11.97
C GLN A 4 24.10 -8.18 13.05
N LYS A 5 23.85 -6.89 12.78
CA LYS A 5 23.07 -6.04 13.69
C LYS A 5 21.77 -6.77 13.99
N LYS A 6 21.57 -7.15 15.25
CA LYS A 6 20.28 -7.67 15.72
C LYS A 6 19.28 -6.53 15.62
N ILE A 7 18.16 -6.76 14.94
CA ILE A 7 17.05 -5.80 14.88
C ILE A 7 16.46 -5.76 16.30
N GLU A 8 16.45 -4.59 16.92
CA GLU A 8 15.89 -4.41 18.27
C GLU A 8 14.36 -4.26 18.22
N LEU A 9 13.68 -4.41 19.37
CA LEU A 9 12.23 -4.27 19.44
C LEU A 9 11.76 -2.90 18.91
N LEU A 10 12.47 -1.84 19.27
CA LEU A 10 12.17 -0.50 18.81
C LEU A 10 12.35 -0.37 17.30
N ASP A 11 13.39 -0.97 16.72
CA ASP A 11 13.59 -0.98 15.26
C ASP A 11 12.40 -1.65 14.56
N CYS A 12 11.95 -2.81 15.07
CA CYS A 12 10.77 -3.51 14.55
C CYS A 12 9.51 -2.63 14.62
N ILE A 13 9.28 -1.94 15.74
CA ILE A 13 8.12 -1.06 15.91
C ILE A 13 8.17 0.08 14.89
N PHE A 14 9.31 0.76 14.75
CA PHE A 14 9.46 1.86 13.80
C PHE A 14 9.31 1.41 12.34
N ILE A 15 9.81 0.23 11.99
CA ILE A 15 9.62 -0.36 10.65
C ILE A 15 8.13 -0.61 10.38
N VAL A 16 7.41 -1.20 11.34
CA VAL A 16 5.97 -1.46 11.20
C VAL A 16 5.19 -0.15 11.08
N VAL A 17 5.42 0.81 11.97
CA VAL A 17 4.74 2.12 11.92
C VAL A 17 5.02 2.83 10.59
N GLY A 18 6.27 2.85 10.15
CA GLY A 18 6.67 3.49 8.88
C GLY A 18 6.08 2.81 7.65
N SER A 19 5.83 1.50 7.70
CA SER A 19 5.17 0.78 6.61
C SER A 19 3.64 0.92 6.60
N MET A 20 3.00 1.12 7.77
CA MET A 20 1.54 1.29 7.85
C MET A 20 1.09 2.69 7.41
N ILE A 21 1.89 3.73 7.64
CA ILE A 21 1.54 5.10 7.25
C ILE A 21 1.78 5.30 5.74
N GLY A 22 0.76 4.89 4.95
CA GLY A 22 0.74 4.97 3.49
C GLY A 22 0.09 6.23 2.93
N SER A 23 0.00 6.31 1.60
CA SER A 23 -0.76 7.37 0.90
C SER A 23 -2.28 7.29 1.13
N GLY A 24 -2.77 6.13 1.62
CA GLY A 24 -4.19 5.92 1.91
C GLY A 24 -4.78 6.90 2.92
N ILE A 25 -3.96 7.50 3.79
CA ILE A 25 -4.42 8.50 4.75
C ILE A 25 -4.96 9.79 4.10
N PHE A 26 -4.57 10.09 2.86
CA PHE A 26 -5.09 11.26 2.13
C PHE A 26 -6.32 10.93 1.28
N ILE A 27 -6.41 9.67 0.82
CA ILE A 27 -7.45 9.22 -0.11
C ILE A 27 -8.68 8.72 0.66
N ILE A 28 -8.48 7.88 1.67
CA ILE A 28 -9.60 7.19 2.32
C ILE A 28 -10.47 8.14 3.16
N PRO A 29 -9.93 9.02 4.01
CA PRO A 29 -10.75 10.00 4.74
C PRO A 29 -11.57 10.90 3.82
N SER A 30 -10.98 11.39 2.73
CA SER A 30 -11.68 12.26 1.78
C SER A 30 -12.82 11.51 1.07
N LEU A 31 -12.60 10.24 0.68
CA LEU A 31 -13.65 9.40 0.11
C LEU A 31 -14.78 9.09 1.11
N ILE A 32 -14.45 8.85 2.38
CA ILE A 32 -15.45 8.60 3.43
C ILE A 32 -16.25 9.89 3.70
N ALA A 33 -15.58 11.01 3.89
CA ALA A 33 -16.21 12.31 4.15
C ALA A 33 -17.09 12.77 2.97
N ALA A 34 -16.70 12.47 1.73
CA ALA A 34 -17.51 12.77 0.54
C ALA A 34 -18.83 11.97 0.51
N LYS A 35 -18.86 10.79 1.14
CA LYS A 35 -20.05 9.91 1.19
C LYS A 35 -20.86 10.07 2.47
N ILE A 36 -20.24 10.52 3.55
CA ILE A 36 -20.84 10.61 4.88
C ILE A 36 -20.75 12.05 5.37
N PRO A 37 -21.88 12.80 5.40
CA PRO A 37 -21.88 14.21 5.77
C PRO A 37 -21.66 14.45 7.27
N ASN A 38 -21.84 13.45 8.13
CA ASN A 38 -21.71 13.60 9.58
C ASN A 38 -20.27 13.26 10.06
N PRO A 39 -19.50 14.24 10.58
CA PRO A 39 -18.11 14.02 11.00
C PRO A 39 -17.96 13.04 12.18
N ILE A 40 -18.96 12.96 13.07
CA ILE A 40 -18.94 12.03 14.20
C ILE A 40 -18.95 10.58 13.71
N ILE A 41 -19.73 10.30 12.67
CA ILE A 41 -19.81 8.96 12.05
C ILE A 41 -18.47 8.62 11.39
N VAL A 42 -17.81 9.58 10.75
CA VAL A 42 -16.47 9.36 10.16
C VAL A 42 -15.45 8.97 11.24
N ILE A 43 -15.45 9.67 12.38
CA ILE A 43 -14.56 9.35 13.51
C ILE A 43 -14.88 7.97 14.09
N LEU A 44 -16.16 7.62 14.25
CA LEU A 44 -16.57 6.29 14.74
C LEU A 44 -16.10 5.16 13.80
N ILE A 45 -16.20 5.35 12.48
CA ILE A 45 -15.68 4.39 11.50
C ILE A 45 -14.17 4.20 11.67
N TRP A 46 -13.42 5.29 11.88
CA TRP A 46 -11.98 5.24 12.14
C TRP A 46 -11.64 4.48 13.43
N ILE A 47 -12.37 4.73 14.51
CA ILE A 47 -12.19 4.02 15.79
C ILE A 47 -12.46 2.53 15.59
N LEU A 48 -13.57 2.16 14.93
CA LEU A 48 -13.92 0.76 14.67
C LEU A 48 -12.86 0.07 13.79
N ALA A 49 -12.38 0.74 12.74
CA ALA A 49 -11.30 0.21 11.92
C ALA A 49 -10.01 0.00 12.73
N GLY A 50 -9.69 0.90 13.65
CA GLY A 50 -8.57 0.75 14.59
C GLY A 50 -8.72 -0.48 15.49
N ILE A 51 -9.90 -0.68 16.09
CA ILE A 51 -10.19 -1.84 16.94
C ILE A 51 -10.04 -3.16 16.14
N ILE A 52 -10.64 -3.24 14.95
CA ILE A 52 -10.53 -4.42 14.08
C ILE A 52 -9.06 -4.70 13.73
N THR A 53 -8.27 -3.66 13.47
CA THR A 53 -6.83 -3.78 13.17
C THR A 53 -6.05 -4.34 14.36
N ILE A 54 -6.33 -3.87 15.58
CA ILE A 54 -5.70 -4.36 16.82
C ILE A 54 -6.03 -5.84 17.05
N LEU A 55 -7.29 -6.23 16.90
CA LEU A 55 -7.70 -7.63 17.03
C LEU A 55 -6.98 -8.52 16.01
N GLY A 56 -6.85 -8.06 14.76
CA GLY A 56 -6.06 -8.73 13.74
C GLY A 56 -4.59 -8.88 14.16
N ALA A 57 -3.96 -7.82 14.67
CA ALA A 57 -2.57 -7.84 15.11
C ALA A 57 -2.33 -8.84 16.26
N ILE A 58 -3.26 -8.92 17.23
CA ILE A 58 -3.20 -9.88 18.34
C ILE A 58 -3.27 -11.32 17.79
N ASN A 59 -4.23 -11.61 16.91
CA ASN A 59 -4.34 -12.94 16.29
C ASN A 59 -3.07 -13.33 15.52
N TYR A 60 -2.49 -12.39 14.77
CA TYR A 60 -1.21 -12.62 14.07
C TYR A 60 -0.05 -12.82 15.03
N SER A 61 -0.04 -12.15 16.18
CA SER A 61 1.00 -12.34 17.20
C SER A 61 0.93 -13.73 17.84
N GLU A 62 -0.27 -14.25 18.09
CA GLU A 62 -0.49 -15.59 18.61
C GLU A 62 0.00 -16.64 17.59
N LEU A 63 -0.40 -16.51 16.32
CA LEU A 63 0.09 -17.37 15.24
C LEU A 63 1.63 -17.30 15.10
N ALA A 64 2.20 -16.11 15.18
CA ALA A 64 3.65 -15.93 15.11
C ALA A 64 4.39 -16.59 16.28
N SER A 65 3.77 -16.67 17.46
CA SER A 65 4.31 -17.39 18.62
C SER A 65 4.17 -18.91 18.50
N MET A 66 3.10 -19.40 17.86
CA MET A 66 2.85 -20.84 17.67
C MET A 66 3.75 -21.46 16.60
N PHE A 67 3.99 -20.75 15.50
CA PHE A 67 4.76 -21.27 14.35
C PHE A 67 6.19 -20.70 14.34
N SER A 68 7.14 -21.42 14.92
CA SER A 68 8.56 -21.05 14.92
C SER A 68 9.24 -21.43 13.59
N GLY A 69 9.13 -20.58 12.56
CA GLY A 69 9.79 -20.82 11.29
C GLY A 69 9.88 -19.60 10.38
N LYS A 70 10.77 -19.67 9.38
CA LYS A 70 10.90 -18.63 8.34
C LYS A 70 9.81 -18.86 7.29
N GLY A 71 8.95 -17.88 7.07
CA GLY A 71 7.92 -17.97 6.03
C GLY A 71 6.68 -17.12 6.26
N GLY A 72 6.52 -16.51 7.44
CA GLY A 72 5.40 -15.62 7.74
C GLY A 72 4.04 -16.27 7.47
N GLN A 73 3.13 -15.53 6.84
CA GLN A 73 1.76 -15.98 6.56
C GLN A 73 1.69 -17.27 5.73
N TYR A 74 2.63 -17.48 4.81
CA TYR A 74 2.71 -18.73 4.03
C TYR A 74 2.91 -19.94 4.94
N LEU A 75 3.78 -19.82 5.95
CA LEU A 75 4.06 -20.92 6.87
C LEU A 75 2.80 -21.31 7.64
N TYR A 76 2.07 -20.32 8.18
CA TYR A 76 0.86 -20.57 8.97
C TYR A 76 -0.20 -21.31 8.14
N LEU A 77 -0.43 -20.86 6.91
CA LEU A 77 -1.41 -21.48 6.01
C LEU A 77 -0.97 -22.86 5.54
N LYS A 78 0.32 -23.05 5.27
CA LYS A 78 0.87 -24.33 4.85
C LYS A 78 0.77 -25.38 5.97
N GLU A 79 1.12 -25.03 7.20
CA GLU A 79 1.10 -25.96 8.32
C GLU A 79 -0.34 -26.28 8.77
N THR A 80 -1.26 -25.31 8.66
CA THR A 80 -2.66 -25.51 9.08
C THR A 80 -3.50 -26.22 8.01
N TYR A 81 -3.31 -25.88 6.74
CA TYR A 81 -4.20 -26.30 5.64
C TYR A 81 -3.49 -27.07 4.51
N GLY A 82 -2.20 -27.32 4.64
CA GLY A 82 -1.41 -28.06 3.66
C GLY A 82 -0.80 -27.21 2.55
N LYS A 83 0.06 -27.86 1.75
CA LYS A 83 0.92 -27.21 0.74
C LYS A 83 0.15 -26.47 -0.35
N LEU A 84 -0.98 -27.00 -0.79
CA LEU A 84 -1.78 -26.41 -1.87
C LEU A 84 -2.32 -25.03 -1.48
N ILE A 85 -2.86 -24.90 -0.27
CA ILE A 85 -3.44 -23.64 0.21
C ILE A 85 -2.35 -22.59 0.46
N GLY A 86 -1.20 -23.00 1.01
CA GLY A 86 -0.02 -22.13 1.08
C GLY A 86 0.43 -21.64 -0.31
N PHE A 87 0.46 -22.53 -1.32
CA PHE A 87 0.81 -22.14 -2.68
C PHE A 87 -0.20 -21.16 -3.29
N LEU A 88 -1.50 -21.42 -3.18
CA LEU A 88 -2.55 -20.54 -3.68
C LEU A 88 -2.51 -19.17 -3.01
N PHE A 89 -2.19 -19.11 -1.71
CA PHE A 89 -2.01 -17.85 -1.01
C PHE A 89 -0.88 -17.01 -1.61
N VAL A 90 0.32 -17.60 -1.80
CA VAL A 90 1.46 -16.88 -2.39
C VAL A 90 1.19 -16.49 -3.83
N TRP A 91 0.58 -17.39 -4.62
CA TRP A 91 0.19 -17.14 -6.00
C TRP A 91 -0.78 -15.95 -6.09
N SER A 92 -1.84 -15.95 -5.29
CA SER A 92 -2.83 -14.87 -5.25
C SER A 92 -2.22 -13.58 -4.74
N SER A 93 -1.38 -13.66 -3.71
CA SER A 93 -0.70 -12.49 -3.16
C SER A 93 0.17 -11.83 -4.21
N PHE A 94 0.96 -12.60 -4.94
CA PHE A 94 1.87 -12.06 -5.95
C PHE A 94 1.15 -11.53 -7.19
N PHE A 95 0.27 -12.33 -7.80
CA PHE A 95 -0.34 -11.98 -9.09
C PHE A 95 -1.56 -11.09 -8.97
N ILE A 96 -2.29 -11.15 -7.86
CA ILE A 96 -3.57 -10.43 -7.71
C ILE A 96 -3.40 -9.28 -6.74
N ILE A 97 -2.98 -9.55 -5.50
CA ILE A 97 -2.99 -8.54 -4.44
C ILE A 97 -1.92 -7.47 -4.70
N GLN A 98 -0.67 -7.89 -4.90
CA GLN A 98 0.44 -6.95 -5.07
C GLN A 98 0.33 -6.21 -6.42
N ALA A 99 0.07 -6.93 -7.51
CA ALA A 99 -0.13 -6.31 -8.81
C ALA A 99 -1.33 -5.34 -8.83
N GLY A 100 -2.46 -5.74 -8.23
CA GLY A 100 -3.65 -4.90 -8.12
C GLY A 100 -3.41 -3.64 -7.29
N THR A 101 -2.65 -3.76 -6.18
CA THR A 101 -2.28 -2.60 -5.35
C THR A 101 -1.42 -1.61 -6.12
N ILE A 102 -0.40 -2.10 -6.85
CA ILE A 102 0.47 -1.25 -7.68
C ILE A 102 -0.35 -0.55 -8.78
N ALA A 103 -1.25 -1.28 -9.45
CA ALA A 103 -2.12 -0.72 -10.48
C ALA A 103 -3.06 0.36 -9.92
N ALA A 104 -3.71 0.10 -8.79
CA ALA A 104 -4.62 1.05 -8.14
C ALA A 104 -3.89 2.34 -7.74
N VAL A 105 -2.69 2.24 -7.15
CA VAL A 105 -1.86 3.40 -6.78
C VAL A 105 -1.42 4.18 -8.01
N ALA A 106 -1.01 3.50 -9.10
CA ALA A 106 -0.61 4.16 -10.33
C ALA A 106 -1.78 4.92 -11.00
N ILE A 107 -3.00 4.36 -10.98
CA ILE A 107 -4.20 5.05 -11.45
C ILE A 107 -4.51 6.27 -10.57
N ALA A 108 -4.41 6.13 -9.25
CA ALA A 108 -4.59 7.27 -8.34
C ALA A 108 -3.58 8.39 -8.63
N MET A 109 -2.31 8.05 -8.88
CA MET A 109 -1.28 9.00 -9.29
C MET A 109 -1.65 9.69 -10.61
N ALA A 110 -2.12 8.94 -11.62
CA ALA A 110 -2.58 9.50 -12.88
C ALA A 110 -3.76 10.47 -12.69
N LYS A 111 -4.71 10.17 -11.78
CA LYS A 111 -5.81 11.08 -11.42
C LYS A 111 -5.31 12.38 -10.79
N TYR A 112 -4.35 12.30 -9.87
CA TYR A 112 -3.74 13.49 -9.28
C TYR A 112 -2.96 14.33 -10.30
N ILE A 113 -2.35 13.71 -11.32
CA ILE A 113 -1.73 14.48 -12.42
C ILE A 113 -2.83 15.10 -13.30
N GLY A 114 -3.92 14.37 -13.54
CA GLY A 114 -5.08 14.83 -14.30
C GLY A 114 -5.77 16.07 -13.74
N THR A 115 -5.68 16.32 -12.44
CA THR A 115 -6.20 17.58 -11.85
C THR A 115 -5.43 18.81 -12.32
N PHE A 116 -4.16 18.67 -12.71
CA PHE A 116 -3.35 19.76 -13.26
C PHE A 116 -3.36 19.78 -14.80
N PHE A 117 -3.47 18.61 -15.43
CA PHE A 117 -3.48 18.46 -16.88
C PHE A 117 -4.78 17.77 -17.32
N PRO A 118 -5.83 18.53 -17.71
CA PRO A 118 -7.15 17.98 -18.06
C PRO A 118 -7.14 16.97 -19.21
N ILE A 119 -6.07 16.94 -20.01
CA ILE A 119 -5.87 15.96 -21.08
C ILE A 119 -5.74 14.54 -20.51
N ILE A 120 -5.24 14.40 -19.27
CA ILE A 120 -5.10 13.14 -18.54
C ILE A 120 -6.39 12.92 -17.75
N SER A 121 -7.30 12.14 -18.32
CA SER A 121 -8.58 11.84 -17.73
C SER A 121 -9.04 10.41 -18.06
N GLU A 122 -9.80 9.81 -17.14
CA GLU A 122 -10.51 8.56 -17.40
C GLU A 122 -11.59 8.68 -18.48
N GLN A 123 -12.10 9.89 -18.72
CA GLN A 123 -13.10 10.16 -19.76
C GLN A 123 -12.51 10.29 -21.16
N ASN A 124 -11.21 10.58 -21.28
CA ASN A 124 -10.51 10.69 -22.55
C ASN A 124 -10.05 9.29 -23.01
N THR A 125 -10.95 8.54 -23.65
CA THR A 125 -10.65 7.24 -24.27
C THR A 125 -9.96 7.45 -25.62
N ILE A 126 -8.76 6.88 -25.77
CA ILE A 126 -7.95 7.00 -27.00
C ILE A 126 -8.19 5.81 -27.94
N ILE A 127 -8.42 4.62 -27.37
CA ILE A 127 -8.61 3.38 -28.13
C ILE A 127 -9.91 2.73 -27.67
N ASN A 128 -10.85 2.56 -28.61
CA ASN A 128 -12.12 1.84 -28.42
C ASN A 128 -12.16 0.63 -29.37
N PHE A 129 -11.32 -0.37 -29.13
CA PHE A 129 -11.34 -1.65 -29.84
C PHE A 129 -11.69 -2.78 -28.86
N GLY A 130 -12.91 -2.74 -28.31
CA GLY A 130 -13.41 -3.72 -27.32
C GLY A 130 -12.80 -3.60 -25.91
N ILE A 131 -11.67 -2.90 -25.78
CA ILE A 131 -11.04 -2.50 -24.52
C ILE A 131 -10.89 -0.98 -24.57
N ASN A 132 -11.52 -0.27 -23.62
CA ASN A 132 -11.45 1.19 -23.55
C ASN A 132 -10.18 1.60 -22.82
N ILE A 133 -9.16 2.02 -23.58
CA ILE A 133 -7.91 2.54 -23.00
C ILE A 133 -8.01 4.05 -22.88
N ASN A 134 -7.87 4.56 -21.66
CA ASN A 134 -7.90 5.99 -21.37
C ASN A 134 -6.48 6.58 -21.14
N THR A 135 -6.37 7.90 -21.27
CA THR A 135 -5.11 8.62 -21.04
C THR A 135 -4.54 8.41 -19.63
N ALA A 136 -5.40 8.28 -18.61
CA ALA A 136 -4.98 8.00 -17.24
C ALA A 136 -4.29 6.64 -17.09
N GLN A 137 -4.77 5.59 -17.77
CA GLN A 137 -4.17 4.26 -17.79
C GLN A 137 -2.81 4.28 -18.47
N ILE A 138 -2.62 5.06 -19.54
CA ILE A 138 -1.32 5.20 -20.19
C ILE A 138 -0.31 5.83 -19.22
N ILE A 139 -0.69 6.91 -18.53
CA ILE A 139 0.16 7.56 -17.52
C ILE A 139 0.46 6.60 -16.35
N ALA A 140 -0.52 5.81 -15.91
CA ALA A 140 -0.33 4.80 -14.88
C ALA A 140 0.68 3.74 -15.31
N ILE A 141 0.56 3.20 -16.54
CA ILE A 141 1.50 2.22 -17.12
C ILE A 141 2.90 2.81 -17.21
N LEU A 142 3.05 4.03 -17.74
CA LEU A 142 4.33 4.71 -17.84
C LEU A 142 4.98 4.92 -16.46
N SER A 143 4.17 5.29 -15.45
CA SER A 143 4.63 5.47 -14.07
C SER A 143 5.14 4.16 -13.46
N ILE A 144 4.42 3.04 -13.69
CA ILE A 144 4.84 1.71 -13.24
C ILE A 144 6.17 1.33 -13.90
N ILE A 145 6.30 1.50 -15.21
CA ILE A 145 7.53 1.17 -15.96
C ILE A 145 8.70 2.01 -15.43
N ALA A 146 8.52 3.33 -15.26
CA ALA A 146 9.55 4.23 -14.76
C ALA A 146 10.03 3.82 -13.35
N LEU A 147 9.09 3.59 -12.43
CA LEU A 147 9.42 3.17 -11.06
C LEU A 147 10.06 1.79 -11.03
N THR A 148 9.64 0.87 -11.90
CA THR A 148 10.25 -0.45 -12.03
C THR A 148 11.69 -0.34 -12.51
N ILE A 149 11.96 0.49 -13.53
CA ILE A 149 13.32 0.75 -14.03
C ILE A 149 14.20 1.34 -12.92
N ILE A 150 13.71 2.33 -12.17
CA ILE A 150 14.43 2.92 -11.04
C ILE A 150 14.79 1.85 -9.99
N ASN A 151 13.84 0.98 -9.67
CA ASN A 151 14.05 -0.12 -8.72
C ASN A 151 15.06 -1.16 -9.22
N ILE A 152 15.11 -1.43 -10.53
CA ILE A 152 16.08 -2.36 -11.14
C ILE A 152 17.48 -1.75 -11.19
N ILE A 153 17.62 -0.45 -11.52
CA ILE A 153 18.92 0.21 -11.66
C ILE A 153 19.68 0.31 -10.32
N GLY A 154 18.96 0.41 -9.19
CA GLY A 154 19.62 0.28 -7.90
C GLY A 154 18.71 0.43 -6.69
N LEU A 155 18.87 -0.50 -5.74
CA LEU A 155 18.17 -0.51 -4.45
C LEU A 155 18.34 0.82 -3.67
N LYS A 156 19.48 1.50 -3.84
CA LYS A 156 19.73 2.83 -3.25
C LYS A 156 18.77 3.89 -3.81
N TRP A 157 18.55 3.91 -5.12
CA TRP A 157 17.65 4.87 -5.77
C TRP A 157 16.18 4.62 -5.39
N GLY A 158 15.76 3.35 -5.37
CA GLY A 158 14.43 2.99 -4.87
C GLY A 158 14.20 3.41 -3.42
N THR A 159 15.21 3.23 -2.54
CA THR A 159 15.15 3.68 -1.14
C THR A 159 15.05 5.21 -1.03
N ILE A 160 15.79 5.96 -1.85
CA ILE A 160 15.71 7.44 -1.86
C ILE A 160 14.32 7.90 -2.29
N VAL A 161 13.78 7.36 -3.38
CA VAL A 161 12.44 7.69 -3.86
C VAL A 161 11.39 7.38 -2.79
N GLN A 162 11.46 6.20 -2.18
CA GLN A 162 10.57 5.82 -1.08
C GLN A 162 10.67 6.79 0.10
N ASN A 163 11.90 7.15 0.51
CA ASN A 163 12.12 8.08 1.63
C ASN A 163 11.55 9.48 1.33
N ILE A 164 11.73 9.98 0.11
CA ILE A 164 11.14 11.26 -0.31
C ILE A 164 9.62 11.19 -0.21
N PHE A 165 9.00 10.13 -0.73
CA PHE A 165 7.54 9.96 -0.61
C PHE A 165 7.09 9.89 0.85
N THR A 166 7.81 9.17 1.72
CA THR A 166 7.46 9.07 3.14
C THR A 166 7.58 10.42 3.85
N ILE A 167 8.69 11.14 3.66
CA ILE A 167 8.91 12.46 4.27
C ILE A 167 7.84 13.46 3.80
N SER A 168 7.57 13.50 2.50
CA SER A 168 6.52 14.37 1.95
C SER A 168 5.15 14.06 2.56
N LYS A 169 4.79 12.79 2.76
CA LYS A 169 3.52 12.42 3.43
C LYS A 169 3.46 12.96 4.86
N VAL A 170 4.52 12.74 5.65
CA VAL A 170 4.56 13.21 7.04
C VAL A 170 4.46 14.74 7.10
N LEU A 171 5.19 15.45 6.23
CA LEU A 171 5.13 16.91 6.15
C LEU A 171 3.73 17.42 5.80
N VAL A 172 3.06 16.82 4.82
CA VAL A 172 1.69 17.23 4.44
C VAL A 172 0.70 16.99 5.58
N ILE A 173 0.82 15.88 6.33
CA ILE A 173 -0.01 15.64 7.53
C ILE A 173 0.26 16.72 8.58
N LEU A 174 1.52 17.03 8.88
CA LEU A 174 1.88 18.05 9.86
C LEU A 174 1.31 19.42 9.46
N ILE A 175 1.42 19.80 8.18
CA ILE A 175 0.87 21.05 7.68
C ILE A 175 -0.66 21.06 7.85
N LEU A 176 -1.36 19.99 7.47
CA LEU A 176 -2.81 19.88 7.62
C LEU A 176 -3.30 19.94 9.07
N VAL A 177 -2.52 19.42 10.02
CA VAL A 177 -2.87 19.47 11.45
C VAL A 177 -2.64 20.88 12.02
N LEU A 178 -1.69 21.64 11.48
CA LEU A 178 -1.34 22.99 11.92
C LEU A 178 -2.12 24.10 11.22
N SER A 179 -2.74 23.82 10.08
CA SER A 179 -3.59 24.75 9.30
C SER A 179 -5.01 24.84 9.86
#